data_AF-A0A3S4K5N5-F1
#
_entry.id   AF-A0A3S4K5N5-F1
#
_cell.length_a   1.000
_cell.length_b   1.000
_cell.length_c   1.000
_cell.angle_alpha   90.00
_cell.angle_beta   90.00
_cell.angle_gamma   90.00
#
_symmetry.space_group_name_H-M   'P 1'
#
loop_
_entity.id
_entity.type
_entity.pdbx_description
1 polymer ?
#
loop_
_entity_poly.entity_id
_entity_poly.type
_entity_poly.pdbx_seq_one_letter_code
_entity_poly.pdbx_strand_id
1 'polypeptide(L)' 'MDESFQPTAVGFAEALNNKDKPEDAVLDVQGIATVTPAIVQACTQDKQANFKDKVKGEWDKIKKDM' A
#
# COMPACT_ATOMS: atom_id res chain seq x y z
N MET A 1 -4.38 3.35 14.19
CA MET A 1 -5.41 3.38 13.13
C MET A 1 -6.25 2.13 13.31
N ASP A 2 -7.56 2.22 13.08
CA ASP A 2 -8.45 1.05 13.14
C ASP A 2 -8.22 0.13 11.92
N GLU A 3 -8.34 -1.19 12.12
CA GLU A 3 -8.05 -2.21 11.09
C GLU A 3 -8.91 -2.04 9.83
N SER A 4 -10.17 -1.62 10.00
CA SER A 4 -11.10 -1.42 8.87
C SER A 4 -10.66 -0.30 7.92
N PHE A 5 -9.79 0.62 8.37
CA PHE A 5 -9.28 1.72 7.56
C PHE A 5 -7.86 1.48 7.02
N GLN A 6 -7.21 0.39 7.39
CA GLN A 6 -5.87 0.06 6.89
C GLN A 6 -5.84 -0.07 5.35
N PRO A 7 -6.80 -0.75 4.69
CA PRO A 7 -6.83 -0.81 3.22
C PRO A 7 -6.97 0.59 2.59
N THR A 8 -7.72 1.48 3.22
CA THR A 8 -7.90 2.87 2.77
C THR A 8 -6.60 3.66 2.84
N ALA A 9 -5.80 3.51 3.90
CA ALA A 9 -4.49 4.17 4.00
C ALA A 9 -3.50 3.65 2.94
N VAL A 10 -3.54 2.35 2.66
CA VAL A 10 -2.71 1.73 1.62
C VAL A 10 -3.11 2.23 0.23
N GLY A 11 -4.40 2.23 -0.10
CA GLY A 11 -4.90 2.77 -1.35
C GLY A 11 -4.59 4.26 -1.55
N PHE A 12 -4.66 5.06 -0.48
CA PHE A 12 -4.28 6.48 -0.54
C PHE A 12 -2.78 6.67 -0.80
N ALA A 13 -1.93 5.86 -0.17
CA ALA A 13 -0.48 5.91 -0.39
C ALA A 13 -0.08 5.43 -1.81
N GLU A 14 -0.81 4.45 -2.35
CA GLU A 14 -0.66 3.98 -3.74
C GLU A 14 -1.07 5.07 -4.74
N ALA A 15 -2.27 5.66 -4.56
CA ALA A 15 -2.77 6.74 -5.41
C ALA A 15 -1.86 7.99 -5.40
N LEU A 16 -1.28 8.35 -4.25
CA LEU A 16 -0.31 9.46 -4.15
C LEU A 16 1.06 9.14 -4.78
N ASN A 17 1.37 7.88 -5.03
CA ASN A 17 2.58 7.45 -5.72
C ASN A 17 2.41 7.42 -7.24
N ASN A 18 1.21 7.13 -7.75
CA ASN A 18 0.90 7.17 -9.18
C ASN A 18 0.53 8.60 -9.62
N LYS A 19 1.58 9.41 -9.84
CA LYS A 19 1.51 10.88 -9.86
C LYS A 19 1.03 11.57 -11.12
N ASP A 20 0.63 10.91 -12.20
CA ASP A 20 0.53 11.61 -13.48
C ASP A 20 -0.84 11.65 -14.16
N LYS A 21 -1.79 10.75 -13.86
CA LYS A 21 -3.14 10.77 -14.48
C LYS A 21 -4.22 10.13 -13.58
N PRO A 22 -5.02 10.92 -12.84
CA PRO A 22 -6.10 10.37 -12.00
C PRO A 22 -7.17 9.62 -12.83
N GLU A 23 -7.26 9.93 -14.12
CA GLU A 23 -8.12 9.25 -15.10
C GLU A 23 -7.65 7.84 -15.49
N ASP A 24 -6.37 7.50 -15.31
CA ASP A 24 -5.80 6.16 -15.51
C ASP A 24 -5.59 5.41 -14.18
N ALA A 25 -5.81 6.06 -13.04
CA ALA A 25 -5.69 5.48 -11.70
C ALA A 25 -6.89 4.58 -11.41
N VAL A 26 -6.94 3.42 -12.06
CA VAL A 26 -7.86 2.34 -11.65
C VAL A 26 -7.42 1.87 -10.27
N LEU A 27 -8.28 2.09 -9.27
CA LEU A 27 -8.04 1.62 -7.91
C LEU A 27 -7.89 0.10 -7.93
N ASP A 28 -6.67 -0.40 -7.69
CA ASP A 28 -6.39 -1.83 -7.65
C ASP A 28 -6.84 -2.41 -6.30
N VAL A 29 -8.15 -2.63 -6.17
CA VAL A 29 -8.76 -3.16 -4.94
C VAL A 29 -8.16 -4.52 -4.55
N GLN A 30 -7.84 -5.38 -5.53
CA GLN A 30 -7.24 -6.69 -5.25
C GLN A 30 -5.79 -6.57 -4.80
N GLY A 31 -4.99 -5.74 -5.47
CA GLY A 31 -3.62 -5.43 -5.05
C GLY A 31 -3.57 -4.83 -3.64
N ILE A 32 -4.44 -3.85 -3.35
CA ILE A 32 -4.57 -3.23 -2.03
C ILE A 32 -4.95 -4.28 -0.97
N ALA A 33 -5.96 -5.11 -1.23
CA ALA A 33 -6.36 -6.14 -0.28
C ALA A 33 -5.23 -7.14 0.01
N THR A 34 -4.43 -7.49 -0.99
CA THR A 34 -3.30 -8.41 -0.89
C THR A 34 -2.12 -7.79 -0.13
N VAL A 35 -1.80 -6.53 -0.38
CA VAL A 35 -0.62 -5.85 0.20
C VAL A 35 -0.87 -5.30 1.61
N THR A 36 -2.12 -5.02 1.97
CA THR A 36 -2.48 -4.47 3.29
C THR A 36 -1.95 -5.30 4.46
N PRO A 37 -2.18 -6.62 4.56
CA PRO A 37 -1.65 -7.41 5.68
C PRO A 37 -0.11 -7.40 5.74
N ALA A 38 0.58 -7.40 4.58
CA ALA A 38 2.04 -7.33 4.53
C ALA A 38 2.57 -5.99 5.07
N ILE A 39 1.92 -4.88 4.70
CA ILE A 39 2.28 -3.54 5.19
C ILE A 39 2.02 -3.43 6.70
N VAL A 40 0.89 -3.95 7.18
CA VAL A 40 0.54 -3.96 8.62
C VAL A 40 1.58 -4.74 9.41
N GLN A 41 2.01 -5.90 8.92
CA GLN A 41 3.08 -6.66 9.53
C GLN A 41 4.40 -5.88 9.53
N ALA A 42 4.79 -5.32 8.39
CA ALA A 42 6.04 -4.57 8.25
C ALA A 42 6.10 -3.33 9.18
N CYS A 43 4.99 -2.60 9.30
CA CYS A 43 4.87 -1.45 10.21
C CYS A 43 4.80 -1.87 11.69
N THR A 44 4.28 -3.06 11.99
CA THR A 44 4.28 -3.59 13.37
C THR A 44 5.69 -3.99 13.81
N GLN A 45 6.47 -4.59 12.90
CA GLN A 45 7.86 -4.97 13.13
C GLN A 45 8.78 -3.74 13.20
N ASP A 46 8.47 -2.69 12.44
CA ASP A 46 9.29 -1.48 12.32
C ASP A 46 8.42 -0.23 12.42
N LYS A 47 8.06 0.12 13.66
CA LYS A 47 7.12 1.19 13.99
C LYS A 47 7.62 2.60 13.64
N GLN A 48 8.93 2.77 13.43
CA GLN A 48 9.54 4.06 13.11
C GLN A 48 9.79 4.25 11.62
N ALA A 49 9.60 3.21 10.81
CA ALA A 49 9.76 3.32 9.38
C ALA A 49 8.74 4.27 8.74
N ASN A 50 9.17 4.92 7.66
CA ASN A 50 8.29 5.70 6.83
C ASN A 50 7.25 4.79 6.16
N PHE A 51 5.98 5.05 6.43
CA PHE A 51 4.86 4.29 5.89
C PHE A 51 4.87 4.24 4.35
N LYS A 52 5.18 5.36 3.69
CA LYS A 52 5.19 5.44 2.23
C LYS A 52 6.24 4.52 1.61
N ASP A 53 7.41 4.46 2.23
CA ASP A 53 8.50 3.59 1.77
C ASP A 53 8.16 2.11 1.99
N LYS A 54 7.48 1.79 3.11
CA LYS A 54 6.97 0.43 3.36
C LYS A 54 5.89 0.03 2.36
N VAL A 55 4.91 0.89 2.11
CA VAL A 55 3.86 0.66 1.08
C VAL A 55 4.51 0.38 -0.27
N LYS A 56 5.44 1.24 -0.71
CA LYS A 56 6.16 1.06 -1.97
C LYS A 56 6.94 -0.26 -2.00
N GLY A 57 7.71 -0.54 -0.95
CA GLY A 57 8.53 -1.74 -0.87
C GLY A 57 7.74 -3.05 -0.86
N GLU A 58 6.64 -3.13 -0.10
CA GLU A 58 5.77 -4.31 -0.10
C GLU A 58 5.01 -4.46 -1.43
N TRP A 59 4.59 -3.34 -2.03
CA TRP A 59 3.94 -3.35 -3.34
C TRP A 59 4.89 -3.82 -4.45
N ASP A 60 6.15 -3.37 -4.44
CA ASP A 60 7.18 -3.79 -5.39
C ASP A 60 7.52 -5.28 -5.29
N LYS A 61 7.37 -5.89 -4.11
CA LYS A 61 7.52 -7.36 -3.93
C LYS A 61 6.37 -8.09 -4.61
N ILE A 62 5.13 -7.71 -4.32
CA ILE A 62 3.94 -8.36 -4.90
C ILE A 62 3.92 -8.23 -6.43
N LYS A 63 4.30 -7.07 -6.97
CA LYS A 63 4.43 -6.88 -8.43
C LYS A 63 5.51 -7.74 -9.09
N LYS A 64 6.52 -8.20 -8.35
CA LYS A 64 7.55 -9.11 -8.88
C LYS A 64 7.10 -10.57 -8.86
N ASP A 65 6.18 -10.90 -7.98
CA ASP A 65 5.61 -12.24 -7.83
C ASP A 65 4.34 -12.46 -8.70
N MET A 66 3.81 -11.39 -9.33
CA MET A 66 2.72 -11.41 -10.31
C MET A 66 3.25 -11.35 -11.75
#